data_AF-A0A9J6RRG5-F1
#
_entry.id   AF-A0A9J6RRG5-F1
#
_cell.length_a   1.000
_cell.length_b   1.000
_cell.length_c   1.000
_cell.angle_alpha   90.00
_cell.angle_beta   90.00
_cell.angle_gamma   90.00
#
_symmetry.space_group_name_H-M   'P 1'
#
loop_
_entity.id
_entity.type
_entity.pdbx_description
1 polymer ?
#
loop_
_entity_poly.entity_id
_entity_poly.type
_entity_poly.pdbx_seq_one_letter_code
_entity_poly.pdbx_strand_id
1 'polypeptide(L)'
;MNPTMYESTTKQKRYIAHYSIFWLWLISISAQAQLPTPVNPTSGAPSGNYLAFMQGWSGDAIDYIALVISGAGFLWVGWILLSKFNEARSSNDPDWGSVGLTAVIAGVLLAIVSFFLNEAVGII
;
A
#
# COMPACT_ATOMS: atom_id res chain seq x y z
N MET A 1 33.30 74.36 19.60
CA MET A 1 32.39 73.41 18.92
C MET A 1 33.07 72.04 18.95
N ASN A 2 32.48 71.08 19.65
CA ASN A 2 32.90 69.67 19.74
C ASN A 2 31.70 68.81 19.29
N PRO A 3 31.87 67.54 18.95
CA PRO A 3 32.34 66.98 17.67
C PRO A 3 31.18 66.21 17.00
N THR A 4 31.42 65.54 15.87
CA THR A 4 31.03 64.12 15.64
C THR A 4 31.29 63.76 14.18
N MET A 5 32.49 63.25 13.92
CA MET A 5 32.74 62.40 12.76
C MET A 5 32.06 61.06 13.03
N TYR A 6 31.11 60.68 12.18
CA TYR A 6 30.43 59.38 12.18
C TYR A 6 31.43 58.30 11.75
N GLU A 7 31.94 57.54 12.71
CA GLU A 7 32.88 56.46 12.47
C GLU A 7 32.16 55.17 12.04
N SER A 8 32.72 54.51 11.02
CA SER A 8 32.04 53.53 10.17
C SER A 8 31.55 52.27 10.92
N THR A 9 30.29 51.92 10.66
CA THR A 9 29.49 50.80 11.21
C THR A 9 29.94 49.40 10.79
N THR A 10 31.17 49.24 10.28
CA THR A 10 31.65 48.03 9.62
C THR A 10 31.95 46.87 10.58
N LYS A 11 32.45 47.16 11.80
CA LYS A 11 32.66 46.10 12.81
C LYS A 11 31.36 45.54 13.37
N GLN A 12 30.32 46.37 13.54
CA GLN A 12 29.03 45.96 14.12
C GLN A 12 28.29 44.94 13.23
N LYS A 13 28.29 45.14 11.90
CA LYS A 13 27.70 44.20 10.92
C LYS A 13 28.30 42.79 10.99
N ARG A 14 29.59 42.68 11.33
CA ARG A 14 30.34 41.42 11.34
C ARG A 14 30.01 40.55 12.56
N TYR A 15 29.70 41.17 13.71
CA TYR A 15 29.21 40.43 14.88
C TYR A 15 27.75 39.99 14.71
N ILE A 16 26.90 40.84 14.13
CA ILE A 16 25.48 40.53 13.88
C ILE A 16 25.32 39.31 12.97
N ALA A 17 26.16 39.16 11.94
CA ALA A 17 26.12 38.00 11.04
C ALA A 17 26.30 36.65 11.74
N HIS A 18 27.16 36.56 12.77
CA HIS A 18 27.37 35.33 13.52
C HIS A 18 26.15 34.97 14.38
N TYR A 19 25.52 35.97 15.00
CA TYR A 19 24.27 35.78 15.74
C TYR A 19 23.11 35.39 14.82
N SER A 20 23.04 35.96 13.61
CA SER A 20 22.04 35.60 12.61
C SER A 20 22.18 34.15 12.12
N ILE A 21 23.41 33.67 11.91
CA ILE A 21 23.68 32.28 11.52
C ILE A 21 23.29 31.30 12.64
N PHE A 22 23.59 31.64 13.90
CA PHE A 22 23.21 30.84 15.05
C PHE A 22 21.68 30.75 15.20
N TRP A 23 20.96 31.86 15.00
CA TRP A 23 19.50 31.87 14.99
C TRP A 23 18.89 31.07 13.83
N LEU A 24 19.47 31.15 12.63
CA LEU A 24 19.05 30.32 11.48
C LEU A 24 19.30 28.82 11.74
N TRP A 25 20.37 28.47 12.45
CA TRP A 25 20.68 27.11 12.85
C TRP A 25 19.67 26.57 13.88
N LEU A 26 19.28 27.39 14.87
CA LEU A 26 18.26 27.04 15.87
C LEU A 26 16.86 26.83 15.24
N ILE A 27 16.49 27.64 14.25
CA ILE A 27 15.22 27.48 13.51
C ILE A 27 15.25 26.23 12.61
N SER A 28 16.43 25.83 12.12
CA SER A 28 16.59 24.60 11.34
C SER A 28 16.40 23.33 12.18
N ILE A 29 16.68 23.39 13.48
CA ILE A 29 16.47 22.27 14.42
C ILE A 29 14.98 22.04 14.68
N SER A 30 14.17 23.10 14.79
CA SER A 30 12.72 22.96 14.95
C SER A 30 11.99 22.55 13.66
N ALA A 31 12.67 22.64 12.51
CA ALA A 31 12.21 22.12 11.22
C ALA A 31 12.55 20.63 11.00
N GLN A 32 12.98 19.90 12.04
CA GLN A 32 12.91 18.44 12.07
C GLN A 32 11.43 18.05 11.94
N ALA A 33 11.03 17.98 10.69
CA ALA A 33 9.70 17.69 10.23
C ALA A 33 9.18 16.47 10.97
N GLN A 34 7.93 16.57 11.41
CA GLN A 34 7.09 15.43 11.69
C GLN A 34 6.89 14.67 10.36
N LEU A 35 7.96 14.02 9.90
CA LEU A 35 7.95 13.15 8.73
C LEU A 35 6.88 12.10 8.98
N PRO A 36 6.01 11.81 8.01
CA PRO A 36 5.11 10.67 8.10
C PRO A 36 5.93 9.45 8.50
N THR A 37 5.54 8.80 9.59
CA THR A 37 6.22 7.57 10.04
C THR A 37 6.10 6.55 8.91
N PRO A 38 7.21 5.96 8.43
CA PRO A 38 7.14 4.92 7.40
C PRO A 38 6.20 3.81 7.84
N VAL A 39 5.26 3.45 6.97
CA VAL A 39 4.38 2.29 7.20
C VAL A 39 5.24 1.05 6.98
N ASN A 40 5.32 0.21 8.02
CA ASN A 40 6.03 -1.05 7.95
C ASN A 40 5.16 -2.12 7.28
N PRO A 41 5.77 -3.13 6.64
CA PRO A 41 5.04 -4.30 6.17
C PRO A 41 4.37 -5.03 7.33
N THR A 42 3.31 -5.78 7.03
CA THR A 42 2.53 -6.53 8.05
C THR A 42 3.39 -7.55 8.77
N SER A 43 4.36 -8.13 8.05
CA SER A 43 5.40 -9.02 8.57
C SER A 43 6.78 -8.41 8.32
N GLY A 44 7.70 -8.52 9.30
CA GLY A 44 9.10 -8.14 9.11
C GLY A 44 9.42 -6.64 9.12
N ALA A 45 9.42 -6.01 10.29
CA ALA A 45 10.28 -4.85 10.62
C ALA A 45 10.26 -4.64 12.15
N PRO A 46 11.41 -4.57 12.86
CA PRO A 46 12.30 -3.40 12.76
C PRO A 46 13.80 -3.71 12.99
N SER A 47 14.68 -2.72 12.73
CA SER A 47 16.11 -2.67 13.13
C SER A 47 17.14 -3.24 12.12
N GLY A 48 17.36 -2.54 11.00
CA GLY A 48 18.55 -2.74 10.15
C GLY A 48 18.62 -4.04 9.33
N ASN A 49 17.65 -4.95 9.49
CA ASN A 49 17.53 -6.14 8.66
C ASN A 49 16.74 -5.84 7.37
N TYR A 50 17.43 -5.29 6.37
CA TYR A 50 16.85 -4.90 5.09
C TYR A 50 16.28 -6.09 4.29
N LEU A 51 16.82 -7.31 4.49
CA LEU A 51 16.31 -8.49 3.79
C LEU A 51 14.93 -8.89 4.30
N ALA A 52 14.74 -8.93 5.61
CA ALA A 52 13.43 -9.20 6.22
C ALA A 52 12.40 -8.12 5.85
N PHE A 53 12.83 -6.86 5.74
CA PHE A 53 11.98 -5.76 5.28
C PHE A 53 11.49 -5.97 3.84
N MET A 54 12.38 -6.37 2.92
CA MET A 54 11.99 -6.65 1.53
C MET A 54 11.11 -7.91 1.40
N GLN A 55 11.37 -8.93 2.22
CA GLN A 55 10.54 -10.14 2.28
C GLN A 55 9.12 -9.82 2.78
N GLY A 56 9.00 -8.99 3.81
CA GLY A 56 7.70 -8.53 4.34
C GLY A 56 6.83 -7.88 3.27
N TRP A 57 7.39 -6.91 2.55
CA TRP A 57 6.69 -6.26 1.43
C TRP A 57 6.34 -7.20 0.28
N SER A 58 7.17 -8.22 0.04
CA SER A 58 6.88 -9.24 -0.97
C SER A 58 5.73 -10.15 -0.54
N GLY A 59 5.68 -10.53 0.76
CA GLY A 59 4.57 -11.27 1.34
C GLY A 59 3.25 -10.50 1.25
N ASP A 60 3.24 -9.24 1.67
CA ASP A 60 2.07 -8.36 1.58
C ASP A 60 1.60 -8.20 0.12
N ALA A 61 2.51 -8.06 -0.83
CA ALA A 61 2.15 -7.95 -2.25
C ALA A 61 1.50 -9.23 -2.79
N ILE A 62 2.00 -10.40 -2.41
CA ILE A 62 1.43 -11.69 -2.84
C ILE A 62 0.05 -11.91 -2.22
N ASP A 63 -0.16 -11.52 -0.96
CA ASP A 63 -1.48 -11.58 -0.31
C ASP A 63 -2.52 -10.77 -1.10
N TYR A 64 -2.19 -9.53 -1.47
CA TYR A 64 -3.08 -8.72 -2.31
C TYR A 64 -3.33 -9.31 -3.70
N ILE A 65 -2.32 -9.94 -4.31
CA ILE A 65 -2.49 -10.63 -5.59
C ILE A 65 -3.44 -11.83 -5.43
N ALA A 66 -3.28 -12.63 -4.39
CA ALA A 66 -4.16 -13.75 -4.07
C ALA A 66 -5.62 -13.29 -3.91
N LEU A 67 -5.83 -12.19 -3.20
CA LEU A 67 -7.15 -11.57 -3.05
C LEU A 67 -7.74 -11.14 -4.40
N VAL A 68 -6.97 -10.46 -5.25
CA VAL A 68 -7.43 -10.01 -6.57
C VAL A 68 -7.78 -11.20 -7.48
N ILE A 69 -6.96 -12.26 -7.48
CA ILE A 69 -7.22 -13.47 -8.28
C ILE A 69 -8.50 -14.17 -7.79
N SER A 70 -8.69 -14.29 -6.48
CA SER A 70 -9.90 -14.87 -5.89
C SER A 70 -11.15 -14.07 -6.31
N GLY A 71 -11.09 -12.74 -6.24
CA GLY A 71 -12.16 -11.85 -6.70
C GLY A 71 -12.45 -11.98 -8.21
N ALA A 72 -11.41 -12.02 -9.04
CA ALA A 72 -11.55 -12.21 -10.49
C ALA A 72 -12.17 -13.58 -10.82
N GLY A 73 -11.74 -14.64 -10.15
CA GLY A 73 -12.32 -15.98 -10.29
C GLY A 73 -13.80 -16.02 -9.90
N PHE A 74 -14.19 -15.32 -8.85
CA PHE A 74 -15.59 -15.19 -8.46
C PHE A 74 -16.44 -14.53 -9.55
N LEU A 75 -15.97 -13.42 -10.12
CA LEU A 75 -16.66 -12.74 -11.23
C LEU A 75 -16.75 -13.63 -12.47
N TRP A 76 -15.68 -14.37 -12.78
CA TRP A 76 -15.64 -15.30 -13.90
C TRP A 76 -16.65 -16.44 -13.73
N VAL A 77 -16.72 -17.05 -12.55
CA VAL A 77 -17.72 -18.08 -12.22
C VAL A 77 -19.12 -17.51 -12.31
N GLY A 78 -19.35 -16.31 -11.77
CA GLY A 78 -20.63 -15.61 -11.87
C GLY A 78 -21.06 -15.41 -13.33
N TRP A 79 -20.14 -15.00 -14.20
CA TRP A 79 -20.40 -14.86 -15.64
C TRP A 79 -20.83 -16.18 -16.29
N ILE A 80 -20.14 -17.29 -16.00
CA ILE A 80 -20.50 -18.62 -16.52
C ILE A 80 -21.91 -19.01 -16.08
N LEU A 81 -22.23 -18.85 -14.78
CA LEU A 81 -23.55 -19.20 -14.25
C LEU A 81 -24.65 -18.35 -14.88
N LEU A 82 -24.45 -17.04 -14.99
CA LEU A 82 -25.42 -16.14 -15.63
C LEU A 82 -25.65 -16.50 -17.09
N SER A 83 -24.59 -16.87 -17.81
CA SER A 83 -24.69 -17.31 -19.20
C SER A 83 -25.54 -18.58 -19.33
N LYS A 84 -25.27 -19.62 -18.53
CA LYS A 84 -26.06 -20.87 -18.56
C LYS A 84 -27.48 -20.67 -18.05
N PHE A 85 -27.68 -19.80 -17.05
CA PHE A 85 -29.00 -19.45 -16.55
C PHE A 85 -29.86 -18.77 -17.63
N ASN A 86 -29.27 -17.84 -18.37
CA ASN A 86 -29.95 -17.15 -19.46
C ASN A 86 -30.33 -18.10 -20.59
N GLU A 87 -29.45 -19.06 -20.91
CA GLU A 87 -29.74 -20.13 -21.88
C GLU A 87 -30.94 -20.99 -21.45
N ALA A 88 -30.91 -21.52 -20.22
CA ALA A 88 -32.01 -22.33 -19.71
C ALA A 88 -33.32 -21.54 -19.67
N ARG A 89 -33.30 -20.30 -19.17
CA ARG A 89 -34.50 -19.46 -19.08
C ARG A 89 -35.12 -19.15 -20.46
N SER A 90 -34.31 -19.02 -21.50
CA SER A 90 -34.78 -18.68 -22.84
C SER A 90 -35.23 -19.88 -23.67
N SER A 91 -34.99 -21.10 -23.19
CA SER A 91 -35.35 -22.33 -23.89
C SER A 91 -36.82 -22.73 -23.64
N ASN A 92 -37.45 -23.37 -24.63
CA ASN A 92 -38.77 -24.00 -24.46
C ASN A 92 -38.70 -25.26 -23.59
N ASP A 93 -37.56 -25.96 -23.60
CA ASP A 93 -37.24 -27.09 -22.72
C ASP A 93 -35.98 -26.73 -21.92
N PRO A 94 -36.14 -26.14 -20.72
CA PRO A 94 -35.02 -25.62 -19.95
C PRO A 94 -34.23 -26.72 -19.22
N ASP A 95 -32.92 -26.81 -19.47
CA ASP A 95 -32.02 -27.73 -18.78
C ASP A 95 -31.54 -27.18 -17.43
N TRP A 96 -32.43 -27.17 -16.45
CA TRP A 96 -32.11 -26.73 -15.08
C TRP A 96 -31.11 -27.65 -14.37
N GLY A 97 -31.05 -28.93 -14.77
CA GLY A 97 -30.13 -29.91 -14.19
C GLY A 97 -28.67 -29.52 -14.44
N SER A 98 -28.32 -29.19 -15.68
CA SER A 98 -26.94 -28.76 -15.97
C SER A 98 -26.61 -27.39 -15.41
N VAL A 99 -27.56 -26.46 -15.32
CA VAL A 99 -27.35 -25.16 -14.66
C VAL A 99 -26.98 -25.35 -13.19
N GLY A 100 -27.75 -26.16 -12.45
CA GLY A 100 -27.49 -26.47 -11.05
C GLY A 100 -26.16 -27.20 -10.84
N LEU A 101 -25.88 -28.22 -11.67
CA LEU A 101 -24.61 -28.95 -11.59
C LEU A 101 -23.40 -28.04 -11.87
N THR A 102 -23.52 -27.17 -12.87
CA THR A 102 -22.47 -26.20 -13.20
C THR A 102 -22.23 -25.26 -12.01
N ALA A 103 -23.30 -24.79 -11.36
CA ALA A 103 -23.20 -23.92 -10.19
C ALA A 103 -22.43 -24.58 -9.04
N VAL A 104 -22.73 -25.85 -8.74
CA VAL A 104 -22.04 -26.61 -7.67
C VAL A 104 -20.58 -26.83 -8.03
N ILE A 105 -20.29 -27.35 -9.22
CA ILE A 105 -18.91 -27.65 -9.62
C ILE A 105 -18.06 -26.37 -9.64
N ALA A 106 -18.57 -25.30 -10.24
CA ALA A 106 -17.85 -24.04 -10.33
C ALA A 106 -17.64 -23.39 -8.94
N GLY A 107 -18.64 -23.46 -8.07
CA GLY A 107 -18.54 -22.98 -6.69
C GLY A 107 -17.50 -23.76 -5.87
N VAL A 108 -17.50 -25.09 -5.99
CA VAL A 108 -16.51 -25.95 -5.31
C VAL A 108 -15.11 -25.69 -5.85
N LEU A 109 -14.93 -25.58 -7.17
CA LEU A 109 -13.63 -25.27 -7.76
C LEU A 109 -13.11 -23.93 -7.27
N LEU A 110 -13.96 -22.91 -7.23
CA LEU A 110 -13.60 -21.59 -6.73
C LEU A 110 -13.15 -21.66 -5.27
N ALA A 111 -13.90 -22.36 -4.42
CA ALA A 111 -13.53 -22.55 -3.02
C ALA A 111 -12.17 -23.24 -2.86
N ILE A 112 -11.88 -24.28 -3.65
CA ILE A 112 -10.58 -24.98 -3.64
C ILE A 112 -9.45 -24.03 -4.07
N VAL A 113 -9.64 -23.27 -5.15
CA VAL A 113 -8.63 -22.32 -5.63
C VAL A 113 -8.37 -21.23 -4.60
N SER A 114 -9.43 -20.62 -4.04
CA SER A 114 -9.28 -19.60 -3.00
C SER A 114 -8.61 -20.15 -1.73
N PHE A 115 -8.89 -21.41 -1.38
CA PHE A 115 -8.21 -22.08 -0.27
C PHE A 115 -6.71 -22.23 -0.54
N PHE A 116 -6.32 -22.76 -1.70
CA PHE A 116 -4.90 -22.92 -2.03
C PHE A 116 -4.15 -21.58 -2.16
N LEU A 117 -4.81 -20.53 -2.64
CA LEU A 117 -4.22 -19.20 -2.65
C LEU A 117 -3.94 -18.68 -1.23
N ASN A 118 -4.87 -18.89 -0.28
CA ASN A 118 -4.66 -18.52 1.12
C ASN A 118 -3.55 -19.36 1.78
N GLU A 119 -3.54 -20.68 1.56
CA GLU A 119 -2.46 -21.55 2.06
C GLU A 119 -1.10 -21.14 1.49
N ALA A 120 -1.02 -20.77 0.21
CA ALA A 120 0.20 -20.28 -0.40
C ALA A 120 0.71 -18.99 0.25
N VAL A 121 -0.18 -18.07 0.61
CA VAL A 121 0.15 -16.85 1.37
C VAL A 121 0.66 -17.18 2.78
N GLY A 122 0.15 -18.24 3.42
CA GLY A 122 0.61 -18.65 4.74
C GLY A 122 1.99 -19.32 4.78
N ILE A 123 2.50 -19.78 3.63
CA ILE A 123 3.83 -20.43 3.52
C ILE A 123 4.96 -19.41 3.32
N ILE A 124 4.66 -18.30 2.66
CA ILE A 124 5.62 -17.22 2.34
C ILE A 124 5.83 -16.27 3.52
#